data_AF-A0A352AFT2-F1
#
_entry.id   AF-A0A352AFT2-F1
#
_cell.length_a   1.000
_cell.length_b   1.000
_cell.length_c   1.000
_cell.angle_alpha   90.00
_cell.angle_beta   90.00
_cell.angle_gamma   90.00
#
_symmetry.space_group_name_H-M   'P 1'
#
loop_
_entity.id
_entity.type
_entity.pdbx_description
1 polymer ?
#
loop_
_entity_poly.entity_id
_entity_poly.type
_entity_poly.pdbx_seq_one_letter_code
_entity_poly.pdbx_strand_id
1 'polypeptide(L)'
;MSRLQLKYQLLASATLLLLGLALTQRCGRAIWLKTANSDRNSAIVAQTTAQEILQANEMRSLPGQLDTVPMFNSNSPEWVKTPGILLSTFPPEGKSVSAAHLNFPFQGRFDLFAHHFTHTPPDLQTLYLGIIVHNPGQQPVTVEVLQAASYLMEPDAPFKQKPPMLENPNGEVYSGPGIRAVDTVLRGERQPDFPAKLVIPPGESRMLMNHPIPVRGLEKPVNGRSTFMGLNSNGKVYLASLAMYAKKNPNGTDRAPTLPEWQQLLNTGGLAGPRDKIPTPPEQVGGQLIYGRVAGVQKGSQWQAQLVDKTGATTLTLPQQGKAFSYPISTLRGGRLGTSQIQAAPMLVRYSDTAYESHGNYGLRYDLSLPLFNPTDQPQTVTLTLETPIKEDTLSKGGLRFRQPPLDFPFFRGTVRLRYNDDRGQPVTRYLHLWQRRGQLVEPLVQLKLNAGEKRLVRVDFLYPPDSTPPQVLTVRTLAGEG
;
A
#
# COMPACT_ATOMS: atom_id res chain seq x y z
N MET A 1 27.79 70.82 -26.44
CA MET A 1 28.96 69.91 -26.58
C MET A 1 28.57 68.60 -25.89
N SER A 2 28.52 67.43 -26.54
CA SER A 2 29.65 66.56 -26.93
C SER A 2 30.42 66.07 -25.68
N ARG A 3 30.60 64.78 -25.35
CA ARG A 3 30.36 63.46 -26.03
C ARG A 3 30.50 62.33 -24.94
N LEU A 4 30.20 61.02 -25.05
CA LEU A 4 29.63 60.10 -26.09
C LEU A 4 29.28 58.70 -25.47
N GLN A 5 28.05 58.16 -25.65
CA GLN A 5 27.68 56.69 -25.59
C GLN A 5 27.88 55.92 -24.24
N LEU A 6 27.32 54.73 -23.95
CA LEU A 6 26.26 53.80 -24.46
C LEU A 6 25.64 53.14 -23.17
N LYS A 7 24.47 52.48 -23.02
CA LYS A 7 23.44 51.80 -23.85
C LYS A 7 23.83 50.40 -24.43
N TYR A 8 22.96 49.38 -24.50
CA TYR A 8 21.65 49.12 -23.85
C TYR A 8 21.43 47.59 -23.67
N GLN A 9 20.31 47.25 -23.03
CA GLN A 9 19.52 45.99 -22.99
C GLN A 9 19.53 45.07 -24.25
N LEU A 10 19.02 43.81 -24.29
CA LEU A 10 18.55 42.74 -23.35
C LEU A 10 17.72 41.75 -24.24
N LEU A 11 17.88 40.41 -24.19
CA LEU A 11 16.80 39.36 -24.38
C LEU A 11 17.26 37.92 -24.76
N ALA A 12 16.46 36.96 -24.27
CA ALA A 12 15.98 35.71 -24.91
C ALA A 12 16.91 34.49 -25.23
N SER A 13 16.63 33.40 -24.49
CA SER A 13 16.21 32.08 -25.01
C SER A 13 17.20 31.01 -25.55
N ALA A 14 17.24 29.91 -24.77
CA ALA A 14 16.96 28.52 -25.18
C ALA A 14 18.05 27.52 -25.66
N THR A 15 17.77 26.26 -25.31
CA THR A 15 18.06 24.96 -25.99
C THR A 15 19.40 24.19 -25.81
N LEU A 16 19.23 22.96 -25.27
CA LEU A 16 19.73 21.65 -25.73
C LEU A 16 21.15 21.08 -25.39
N LEU A 17 21.11 19.91 -24.73
CA LEU A 17 21.82 18.64 -25.01
C LEU A 17 23.34 18.39 -24.70
N LEU A 18 23.52 17.41 -23.80
CA LEU A 18 24.41 16.22 -23.87
C LEU A 18 25.94 16.25 -23.65
N LEU A 19 26.37 15.09 -23.13
CA LEU A 19 27.68 14.39 -23.25
C LEU A 19 28.90 14.87 -22.43
N GLY A 20 29.51 13.89 -21.75
CA GLY A 20 30.95 13.90 -21.43
C GLY A 20 31.32 13.68 -19.97
N LEU A 21 31.69 12.46 -19.60
CA LEU A 21 33.04 12.13 -19.10
C LEU A 21 33.16 10.64 -18.73
N ALA A 22 34.06 9.93 -19.43
CA ALA A 22 34.55 8.62 -19.02
C ALA A 22 35.86 8.79 -18.26
N LEU A 23 36.03 8.06 -17.15
CA LEU A 23 37.31 7.98 -16.44
C LEU A 23 38.06 6.73 -16.88
N THR A 24 39.29 6.91 -17.35
CA THR A 24 40.18 5.83 -17.77
C THR A 24 41.12 5.43 -16.64
N GLN A 25 41.47 4.15 -16.57
CA GLN A 25 42.66 3.67 -15.85
C GLN A 25 43.44 2.72 -16.75
N ARG A 26 44.78 2.81 -16.69
CA ARG A 26 45.72 2.03 -17.51
C ARG A 26 46.58 1.14 -16.62
N CYS A 27 46.40 -0.17 -16.77
CA CYS A 27 47.38 -1.25 -16.58
C CYS A 27 46.81 -2.46 -17.35
N GLY A 28 47.57 -3.41 -17.90
CA GLY A 28 49.01 -3.56 -18.08
C GLY A 28 49.23 -4.87 -18.85
N ARG A 29 50.15 -4.95 -19.81
CA ARG A 29 50.28 -6.13 -20.69
C ARG A 29 50.97 -7.31 -20.00
N ALA A 30 50.36 -8.48 -20.08
CA ALA A 30 51.04 -9.78 -20.22
C ALA A 30 50.16 -10.74 -21.02
N ILE A 31 50.76 -11.72 -21.71
CA ILE A 31 50.08 -12.65 -22.64
C ILE A 31 50.22 -14.08 -22.11
N TRP A 32 49.14 -14.87 -22.17
CA TRP A 32 49.21 -16.31 -22.42
C TRP A 32 47.96 -16.77 -23.18
N LEU A 33 48.14 -17.54 -24.25
CA LEU A 33 47.04 -18.23 -24.93
C LEU A 33 46.79 -19.58 -24.26
N LYS A 34 45.51 -19.99 -24.20
CA LYS A 34 45.11 -21.37 -24.51
C LYS A 34 43.67 -21.39 -25.02
N THR A 35 43.46 -22.17 -26.08
CA THR A 35 42.16 -22.35 -26.73
C THR A 35 41.28 -23.32 -25.93
N ALA A 36 40.00 -22.99 -25.82
CA ALA A 36 38.95 -23.91 -25.39
C ALA A 36 37.75 -23.68 -26.32
N ASN A 37 37.50 -24.63 -27.22
CA ASN A 37 36.35 -24.58 -28.11
C ASN A 37 35.11 -25.01 -27.31
N SER A 38 34.03 -24.22 -27.36
CA SER A 38 32.75 -24.61 -26.77
C SER A 38 31.61 -23.99 -27.57
N ASP A 39 30.87 -24.83 -28.28
CA ASP A 39 29.81 -24.40 -29.18
C ASP A 39 28.67 -23.72 -28.42
N ARG A 40 28.56 -22.40 -28.57
CA ARG A 40 27.41 -21.65 -28.09
C ARG A 40 26.21 -21.93 -28.98
N ASN A 41 25.50 -23.02 -28.67
CA ASN A 41 24.12 -23.24 -29.06
C ASN A 41 23.28 -22.03 -28.65
N SER A 42 23.21 -21.06 -29.55
CA SER A 42 22.59 -19.76 -29.32
C SER A 42 21.10 -19.91 -29.57
N ALA A 43 20.42 -20.55 -28.61
CA ALA A 43 18.98 -20.74 -28.63
C ALA A 43 18.30 -19.36 -28.72
N ILE A 44 17.84 -19.01 -29.92
CA ILE A 44 17.08 -17.79 -30.16
C ILE A 44 15.74 -17.96 -29.45
N VAL A 45 15.65 -17.41 -28.23
CA VAL A 45 14.39 -17.31 -27.50
C VAL A 45 13.52 -16.33 -28.28
N ALA A 46 12.66 -16.87 -29.14
CA ALA A 46 11.73 -16.07 -29.93
C ALA A 46 10.88 -15.20 -29.01
N GLN A 47 10.93 -13.88 -29.20
CA GLN A 47 10.04 -12.96 -28.50
C GLN A 47 8.62 -13.21 -28.97
N THR A 48 7.89 -14.04 -28.23
CA THR A 48 6.46 -14.25 -28.43
C THR A 48 5.75 -12.90 -28.30
N THR A 49 5.12 -12.46 -29.39
CA THR A 49 4.33 -11.23 -29.42
C THR A 49 3.14 -11.42 -28.48
N ALA A 50 3.15 -10.67 -27.37
CA ALA A 50 2.17 -10.89 -26.31
C ALA A 50 0.75 -10.60 -26.80
N GLN A 51 -0.11 -11.61 -26.75
CA GLN A 51 -1.51 -11.51 -27.12
C GLN A 51 -2.24 -10.64 -26.10
N GLU A 52 -2.92 -9.60 -26.55
CA GLU A 52 -3.85 -8.84 -25.71
C GLU A 52 -5.21 -9.55 -25.66
N ILE A 53 -5.82 -9.59 -24.47
CA ILE A 53 -7.08 -10.26 -24.21
C ILE A 53 -8.06 -9.23 -23.62
N LEU A 54 -9.27 -9.14 -24.18
CA LEU A 54 -10.29 -8.16 -23.79
C LEU A 54 -11.46 -8.87 -23.10
N GLN A 55 -11.75 -8.49 -21.85
CA GLN A 55 -12.98 -8.86 -21.16
C GLN A 55 -13.99 -7.70 -21.24
N ALA A 56 -14.99 -7.83 -22.11
CA ALA A 56 -16.12 -6.88 -22.22
C ALA A 56 -17.15 -7.10 -21.09
N ASN A 57 -16.71 -6.91 -19.84
CA ASN A 57 -17.55 -6.98 -18.65
C ASN A 57 -18.27 -5.64 -18.41
N GLU A 58 -19.46 -5.68 -17.82
CA GLU A 58 -20.17 -4.45 -17.41
C GLU A 58 -19.45 -3.80 -16.21
N MET A 59 -18.84 -2.63 -16.41
CA MET A 59 -18.14 -1.91 -15.33
C MET A 59 -19.13 -1.10 -14.48
N ARG A 60 -19.24 -1.47 -13.20
CA ARG A 60 -20.12 -0.81 -12.21
C ARG A 60 -19.29 -0.08 -11.16
N SER A 61 -19.68 1.12 -10.77
CA SER A 61 -19.11 1.79 -9.59
C SER A 61 -19.34 0.96 -8.32
N LEU A 62 -18.36 0.88 -7.44
CA LEU A 62 -18.49 0.14 -6.18
C LEU A 62 -19.51 0.86 -5.27
N PRO A 63 -20.60 0.22 -4.83
CA PRO A 63 -21.56 0.84 -3.91
C PRO A 63 -20.96 0.99 -2.51
N GLY A 64 -21.66 1.71 -1.64
CA GLY A 64 -21.14 2.09 -0.33
C GLY A 64 -20.23 3.32 -0.41
N GLN A 65 -19.42 3.53 0.63
CA GLN A 65 -18.55 4.70 0.79
C GLN A 65 -17.44 4.39 1.81
N LEU A 66 -16.45 5.28 1.90
CA LEU A 66 -15.57 5.31 3.08
C LEU A 66 -16.34 5.68 4.34
N ASP A 67 -15.90 5.11 5.47
CA ASP A 67 -16.27 5.59 6.80
C ASP A 67 -15.50 6.88 7.18
N THR A 68 -15.54 7.24 8.46
CA THR A 68 -14.93 8.47 8.98
C THR A 68 -13.79 8.22 9.96
N VAL A 69 -13.40 6.96 10.20
CA VAL A 69 -12.28 6.59 11.09
C VAL A 69 -10.99 7.21 10.56
N PRO A 70 -10.32 8.11 11.30
CA PRO A 70 -9.08 8.72 10.84
C PRO A 70 -7.95 7.68 10.85
N MET A 71 -7.07 7.74 9.84
CA MET A 71 -5.95 6.81 9.73
C MET A 71 -4.62 7.53 9.50
N PHE A 72 -3.69 7.31 10.44
CA PHE A 72 -2.32 7.82 10.42
C PHE A 72 -1.49 7.06 9.38
N ASN A 73 -0.93 7.77 8.41
CA ASN A 73 -0.14 7.19 7.32
C ASN A 73 1.29 7.71 7.37
N SER A 74 2.26 6.82 7.54
CA SER A 74 3.69 7.16 7.54
C SER A 74 4.40 6.36 6.44
N ASN A 75 4.51 6.94 5.24
CA ASN A 75 5.21 6.33 4.09
C ASN A 75 6.00 7.38 3.27
N SER A 76 6.36 8.52 3.88
CA SER A 76 7.19 9.54 3.22
C SER A 76 8.29 10.11 4.14
N PRO A 77 9.59 9.86 3.85
CA PRO A 77 10.07 8.99 2.77
C PRO A 77 9.95 7.51 3.10
N GLU A 78 9.72 6.69 2.08
CA GLU A 78 9.84 5.23 2.17
C GLU A 78 11.31 4.84 2.45
N TRP A 79 12.27 5.41 1.71
CA TRP A 79 13.71 5.26 1.97
C TRP A 79 14.24 6.33 2.93
N VAL A 80 14.53 5.93 4.16
CA VAL A 80 15.21 6.77 5.15
C VAL A 80 16.73 6.69 4.96
N LYS A 81 17.34 7.83 4.60
CA LYS A 81 18.79 8.06 4.65
C LYS A 81 19.19 8.95 5.83
N THR A 82 18.42 10.02 6.04
CA THR A 82 18.62 11.00 7.11
C THR A 82 17.52 10.81 8.17
N PRO A 83 17.87 10.60 9.46
CA PRO A 83 16.90 10.48 10.53
C PRO A 83 16.13 11.80 10.76
N GLY A 84 14.95 11.72 11.37
CA GLY A 84 14.03 12.84 11.49
C GLY A 84 12.59 12.42 11.78
N ILE A 85 11.68 13.38 11.71
CA ILE A 85 10.23 13.16 11.79
C ILE A 85 9.73 12.56 10.47
N LEU A 86 9.02 11.43 10.53
CA LEU A 86 8.44 10.76 9.36
C LEU A 86 7.00 11.24 9.15
N LEU A 87 6.23 11.28 10.24
CA LEU A 87 4.98 12.01 10.39
C LEU A 87 4.82 12.45 11.85
N SER A 88 4.35 13.66 12.09
CA SER A 88 3.91 14.14 13.40
C SER A 88 2.59 14.87 13.29
N THR A 89 1.60 14.46 14.08
CA THR A 89 0.34 15.20 14.26
C THR A 89 0.33 16.09 15.50
N PHE A 90 1.43 16.20 16.23
CA PHE A 90 1.56 17.15 17.34
C PHE A 90 1.28 18.59 16.89
N PRO A 91 0.93 19.49 17.84
CA PRO A 91 0.89 20.92 17.57
C PRO A 91 2.29 21.50 17.25
N PRO A 92 2.41 22.49 16.35
CA PRO A 92 3.67 23.13 15.96
C PRO A 92 4.25 24.10 17.01
N GLU A 93 3.48 24.46 18.03
CA GLU A 93 3.85 25.41 19.07
C GLU A 93 5.02 24.86 19.92
N GLY A 94 6.04 25.69 20.14
CA GLY A 94 7.24 25.31 20.88
C GLY A 94 8.16 24.29 20.17
N LYS A 95 7.91 23.97 18.89
CA LYS A 95 8.76 23.09 18.08
C LYS A 95 9.78 23.91 17.27
N SER A 96 11.03 23.44 17.16
CA SER A 96 12.06 24.16 16.40
C SER A 96 11.82 24.14 14.89
N VAL A 97 11.07 23.17 14.37
CA VAL A 97 10.72 23.06 12.94
C VAL A 97 9.20 22.88 12.80
N SER A 98 8.44 23.94 13.10
CA SER A 98 6.96 23.93 13.11
C SER A 98 6.31 23.27 11.88
N ALA A 99 6.89 23.41 10.68
CA ALA A 99 6.40 22.78 9.46
C ALA A 99 6.43 21.22 9.46
N ALA A 100 7.13 20.60 10.41
CA ALA A 100 7.13 19.15 10.61
C ALA A 100 5.92 18.63 11.42
N HIS A 101 5.02 19.50 11.88
CA HIS A 101 3.96 19.17 12.84
C HIS A 101 2.58 19.60 12.31
N LEU A 102 1.65 18.64 12.17
CA LEU A 102 0.38 18.84 11.47
C LEU A 102 -0.84 19.19 12.35
N ASN A 103 -0.69 19.28 13.68
CA ASN A 103 -1.75 19.63 14.64
C ASN A 103 -3.10 18.89 14.46
N PHE A 104 -3.06 17.55 14.51
CA PHE A 104 -4.25 16.69 14.41
C PHE A 104 -4.35 15.73 15.61
N PRO A 105 -5.29 15.95 16.55
CA PRO A 105 -5.53 15.04 17.67
C PRO A 105 -6.40 13.85 17.24
N PHE A 106 -6.04 12.65 17.70
CA PHE A 106 -6.86 11.44 17.58
C PHE A 106 -7.67 11.22 18.86
N GLN A 107 -8.90 10.70 18.73
CA GLN A 107 -9.79 10.32 19.83
C GLN A 107 -10.79 9.27 19.31
N GLY A 108 -11.17 8.30 20.14
CA GLY A 108 -11.97 7.15 19.71
C GLY A 108 -11.16 6.17 18.84
N ARG A 109 -11.83 5.50 17.90
CA ARG A 109 -11.20 4.60 16.92
C ARG A 109 -10.34 5.36 15.92
N PHE A 110 -9.12 4.87 15.69
CA PHE A 110 -8.24 5.30 14.60
C PHE A 110 -7.30 4.16 14.21
N ASP A 111 -6.81 4.18 12.98
CA ASP A 111 -5.86 3.16 12.48
C ASP A 111 -4.49 3.79 12.17
N LEU A 112 -3.44 2.97 12.16
CA LEU A 112 -2.07 3.43 11.93
C LEU A 112 -1.36 2.50 10.94
N PHE A 113 -0.78 3.08 9.90
CA PHE A 113 0.14 2.44 8.96
C PHE A 113 1.49 3.16 8.95
N ALA A 114 2.58 2.40 9.04
CA ALA A 114 3.93 2.90 8.83
C ALA A 114 4.76 1.92 7.99
N HIS A 115 5.43 2.41 6.94
CA HIS A 115 6.35 1.64 6.12
C HIS A 115 7.60 2.47 5.83
N HIS A 116 8.76 1.98 6.29
CA HIS A 116 10.05 2.63 6.03
C HIS A 116 11.17 1.60 5.88
N PHE A 117 12.16 1.87 5.04
CA PHE A 117 13.37 1.06 4.89
C PHE A 117 14.64 1.92 4.89
N THR A 118 15.78 1.25 5.11
CA THR A 118 17.10 1.82 4.90
C THR A 118 17.95 0.90 4.03
N HIS A 119 18.95 1.50 3.38
CA HIS A 119 19.81 0.86 2.39
C HIS A 119 21.21 1.48 2.54
N THR A 120 22.19 0.65 2.89
CA THR A 120 23.57 1.04 3.20
C THR A 120 23.67 2.25 4.14
N PRO A 121 23.04 2.22 5.34
CA PRO A 121 23.20 3.28 6.33
C PRO A 121 24.67 3.37 6.82
N PRO A 122 25.10 4.55 7.32
CA PRO A 122 26.45 4.74 7.86
C PRO A 122 26.84 3.66 8.87
N ASP A 123 28.08 3.16 8.76
CA ASP A 123 28.69 2.11 9.60
C ASP A 123 27.87 0.82 9.78
N LEU A 124 26.86 0.58 8.93
CA LEU A 124 25.81 -0.43 9.12
C LEU A 124 25.07 -0.29 10.46
N GLN A 125 24.82 0.95 10.90
CA GLN A 125 24.03 1.25 12.10
C GLN A 125 22.58 0.81 11.90
N THR A 126 22.00 0.21 12.94
CA THR A 126 20.57 -0.15 12.97
C THR A 126 19.71 1.12 12.91
N LEU A 127 18.78 1.22 11.96
CA LEU A 127 17.76 2.28 12.00
C LEU A 127 16.65 1.85 12.97
N TYR A 128 16.14 2.77 13.79
CA TYR A 128 14.95 2.53 14.61
C TYR A 128 13.74 3.31 14.08
N LEU A 129 12.58 2.66 14.14
CA LEU A 129 11.27 3.26 13.91
C LEU A 129 10.55 3.38 15.27
N GLY A 130 10.49 4.60 15.78
CA GLY A 130 9.74 4.94 16.99
C GLY A 130 8.34 5.44 16.65
N ILE A 131 7.34 5.03 17.42
CA ILE A 131 6.01 5.66 17.44
C ILE A 131 5.78 6.18 18.85
N ILE A 132 5.74 7.50 19.00
CA ILE A 132 5.49 8.19 20.26
C ILE A 132 4.05 8.70 20.28
N VAL A 133 3.38 8.51 21.42
CA VAL A 133 2.00 8.97 21.68
C VAL A 133 2.04 9.90 22.90
N HIS A 134 1.31 11.01 22.83
CA HIS A 134 1.29 12.03 23.88
C HIS A 134 -0.14 12.39 24.28
N ASN A 135 -0.33 12.56 25.58
CA ASN A 135 -1.56 13.02 26.20
C ASN A 135 -1.45 14.53 26.52
N PRO A 136 -2.16 15.42 25.80
CA PRO A 136 -2.19 16.85 26.08
C PRO A 136 -3.17 17.24 27.21
N GLY A 137 -3.89 16.27 27.79
CA GLY A 137 -4.92 16.48 28.80
C GLY A 137 -4.40 16.44 30.24
N GLN A 138 -5.25 16.90 31.16
CA GLN A 138 -4.98 16.92 32.61
C GLN A 138 -5.42 15.63 33.33
N GLN A 139 -5.78 14.58 32.59
CA GLN A 139 -6.23 13.27 33.11
C GLN A 139 -5.56 12.14 32.33
N PRO A 140 -5.27 10.97 32.93
CA PRO A 140 -4.66 9.85 32.22
C PRO A 140 -5.51 9.37 31.03
N VAL A 141 -4.88 9.20 29.87
CA VAL A 141 -5.52 8.69 28.66
C VAL A 141 -5.02 7.27 28.38
N THR A 142 -5.93 6.39 27.97
CA THR A 142 -5.63 5.01 27.59
C THR A 142 -5.87 4.83 26.10
N VAL A 143 -4.83 4.38 25.39
CA VAL A 143 -4.94 3.87 24.02
C VAL A 143 -4.96 2.35 24.08
N GLU A 144 -6.06 1.74 23.65
CA GLU A 144 -6.21 0.30 23.50
C GLU A 144 -5.69 -0.14 22.14
N VAL A 145 -4.91 -1.22 22.11
CA VAL A 145 -4.40 -1.83 20.88
C VAL A 145 -5.27 -3.03 20.56
N LEU A 146 -6.19 -2.85 19.62
CA LEU A 146 -7.18 -3.85 19.24
C LEU A 146 -6.53 -4.95 18.40
N GLN A 147 -5.72 -4.52 17.43
CA GLN A 147 -4.89 -5.35 16.56
C GLN A 147 -3.58 -4.62 16.30
N ALA A 148 -2.46 -5.34 16.16
CA ALA A 148 -1.20 -4.75 15.73
C ALA A 148 -0.21 -5.81 15.23
N ALA A 149 0.45 -5.49 14.12
CA ALA A 149 1.53 -6.30 13.58
C ALA A 149 2.64 -5.43 12.98
N SER A 150 3.89 -5.84 13.17
CA SER A 150 5.08 -5.19 12.62
C SER A 150 6.11 -6.23 12.21
N TYR A 151 6.49 -6.25 10.93
CA TYR A 151 7.41 -7.22 10.36
C TYR A 151 8.57 -6.53 9.64
N LEU A 152 9.75 -7.14 9.71
CA LEU A 152 10.91 -6.82 8.89
C LEU A 152 10.80 -7.47 7.50
N MET A 153 11.46 -6.86 6.50
CA MET A 153 11.69 -7.50 5.21
C MET A 153 12.58 -8.74 5.38
N GLU A 154 13.68 -8.61 6.13
CA GLU A 154 14.53 -9.74 6.52
C GLU A 154 14.69 -9.78 8.05
N PRO A 155 14.51 -10.94 8.72
CA PRO A 155 14.20 -12.26 8.16
C PRO A 155 12.69 -12.53 7.99
N ASP A 156 11.81 -11.71 8.57
CA ASP A 156 10.43 -12.12 8.86
C ASP A 156 9.56 -12.32 7.61
N ALA A 157 9.68 -11.43 6.62
CA ALA A 157 8.72 -11.33 5.52
C ALA A 157 9.36 -10.98 4.16
N PRO A 158 10.34 -11.76 3.67
CA PRO A 158 11.06 -11.45 2.43
C PRO A 158 10.16 -11.45 1.19
N PHE A 159 10.51 -10.61 0.21
CA PHE A 159 9.84 -10.52 -1.08
C PHE A 159 10.17 -11.72 -1.98
N LYS A 160 9.38 -12.80 -1.85
CA LYS A 160 9.53 -14.04 -2.63
C LYS A 160 8.38 -14.17 -3.64
N GLN A 161 8.67 -14.62 -4.87
CA GLN A 161 7.63 -14.96 -5.83
C GLN A 161 6.74 -16.09 -5.29
N LYS A 162 5.44 -16.03 -5.58
CA LYS A 162 4.46 -17.06 -5.26
C LYS A 162 3.65 -17.45 -6.51
N PRO A 163 2.95 -18.60 -6.50
CA PRO A 163 1.87 -18.88 -7.45
C PRO A 163 0.78 -17.80 -7.40
N PRO A 164 -0.06 -17.65 -8.45
CA PRO A 164 -1.00 -16.53 -8.57
C PRO A 164 -2.04 -16.44 -7.45
N MET A 165 -2.41 -17.61 -6.90
CA MET A 165 -3.24 -17.78 -5.73
C MET A 165 -2.72 -18.99 -4.94
N LEU A 166 -2.79 -18.92 -3.61
CA LEU A 166 -2.55 -20.03 -2.68
C LEU A 166 -3.53 -19.95 -1.51
N GLU A 167 -3.92 -21.11 -0.98
CA GLU A 167 -4.53 -21.20 0.35
C GLU A 167 -3.54 -20.69 1.41
N ASN A 168 -4.07 -19.94 2.37
CA ASN A 168 -3.31 -19.32 3.45
C ASN A 168 -4.10 -19.36 4.79
N PRO A 169 -4.57 -20.54 5.24
CA PRO A 169 -5.39 -20.65 6.45
C PRO A 169 -4.68 -20.12 7.69
N ASN A 170 -3.35 -20.27 7.76
CA ASN A 170 -2.54 -19.98 8.95
C ASN A 170 -1.84 -18.60 8.95
N GLY A 171 -1.86 -17.85 7.84
CA GLY A 171 -1.11 -16.58 7.71
C GLY A 171 0.39 -16.77 7.37
N GLU A 172 0.77 -17.98 6.95
CA GLU A 172 2.15 -18.38 6.64
C GLU A 172 2.55 -18.10 5.17
N VAL A 173 1.59 -17.75 4.31
CA VAL A 173 1.85 -17.42 2.90
C VAL A 173 1.86 -15.90 2.71
N TYR A 174 3.06 -15.34 2.57
CA TYR A 174 3.29 -13.90 2.38
C TYR A 174 4.43 -13.60 1.40
N SER A 175 4.52 -12.35 0.95
CA SER A 175 5.55 -11.83 0.05
C SER A 175 5.78 -10.33 0.32
N GLY A 176 6.50 -10.01 1.39
CA GLY A 176 6.77 -8.64 1.85
C GLY A 176 6.18 -8.33 3.24
N PRO A 177 6.80 -7.44 4.02
CA PRO A 177 6.41 -7.15 5.41
C PRO A 177 5.05 -6.48 5.54
N GLY A 178 4.70 -5.55 4.64
CA GLY A 178 3.42 -4.85 4.68
C GLY A 178 2.24 -5.79 4.45
N ILE A 179 2.40 -6.74 3.54
CA ILE A 179 1.42 -7.77 3.21
C ILE A 179 1.19 -8.67 4.43
N ARG A 180 2.28 -9.12 5.08
CA ARG A 180 2.18 -9.97 6.28
C ARG A 180 1.54 -9.22 7.47
N ALA A 181 1.89 -7.94 7.65
CA ALA A 181 1.33 -7.12 8.74
C ALA A 181 -0.19 -6.93 8.61
N VAL A 182 -0.70 -6.66 7.40
CA VAL A 182 -2.15 -6.52 7.21
C VAL A 182 -2.90 -7.86 7.23
N ASP A 183 -2.26 -8.98 6.89
CA ASP A 183 -2.87 -10.33 7.01
C ASP A 183 -3.11 -10.70 8.49
N THR A 184 -2.10 -10.51 9.35
CA THR A 184 -2.22 -10.67 10.81
C THR A 184 -3.34 -9.80 11.39
N VAL A 185 -3.44 -8.53 10.98
CA VAL A 185 -4.51 -7.65 11.47
C VAL A 185 -5.89 -7.99 10.88
N LEU A 186 -5.98 -8.49 9.63
CA LEU A 186 -7.23 -8.98 9.03
C LEU A 186 -7.83 -10.15 9.84
N ARG A 187 -6.99 -10.98 10.45
CA ARG A 187 -7.36 -12.10 11.34
C ARG A 187 -7.83 -11.65 12.72
N GLY A 188 -7.61 -10.39 13.08
CA GLY A 188 -7.94 -9.85 14.41
C GLY A 188 -6.80 -9.97 15.41
N GLU A 189 -5.58 -10.26 14.98
CA GLU A 189 -4.45 -10.56 15.86
C GLU A 189 -3.70 -9.29 16.33
N ARG A 190 -3.10 -9.39 17.53
CA ARG A 190 -2.10 -8.45 18.06
C ARG A 190 -0.87 -9.25 18.45
N GLN A 191 0.28 -8.93 17.85
CA GLN A 191 1.55 -9.56 18.20
C GLN A 191 1.92 -9.32 19.68
N PRO A 192 2.62 -10.26 20.35
CA PRO A 192 2.96 -10.15 21.77
C PRO A 192 3.67 -8.85 22.16
N ASP A 193 4.55 -8.35 21.29
CA ASP A 193 5.37 -7.15 21.50
C ASP A 193 4.54 -5.86 21.69
N PHE A 194 3.28 -5.84 21.23
CA PHE A 194 2.40 -4.69 21.40
C PHE A 194 1.51 -4.87 22.64
N PRO A 195 1.53 -3.93 23.62
CA PRO A 195 0.70 -4.03 24.81
C PRO A 195 -0.79 -3.90 24.45
N ALA A 196 -1.68 -4.62 25.14
CA ALA A 196 -3.12 -4.52 24.90
C ALA A 196 -3.68 -3.12 25.22
N LYS A 197 -3.07 -2.41 26.18
CA LYS A 197 -3.41 -1.03 26.55
C LYS A 197 -2.15 -0.23 26.87
N LEU A 198 -2.08 1.00 26.41
CA LEU A 198 -1.03 1.98 26.69
C LEU A 198 -1.65 3.13 27.51
N VAL A 199 -1.32 3.21 28.80
CA VAL A 199 -1.77 4.30 29.68
C VAL A 199 -0.73 5.42 29.67
N ILE A 200 -1.18 6.64 29.40
CA ILE A 200 -0.36 7.84 29.22
C ILE A 200 -0.80 8.89 30.27
N PRO A 201 0.06 9.22 31.26
CA PRO A 201 -0.29 10.20 32.29
C PRO A 201 -0.56 11.61 31.71
N PRO A 202 -1.14 12.53 32.51
CA PRO A 202 -1.37 13.92 32.13
C PRO A 202 -0.09 14.59 31.62
N GLY A 203 -0.16 15.29 30.48
CA GLY A 203 0.99 16.00 29.88
C GLY A 203 2.17 15.13 29.41
N GLU A 204 2.14 13.82 29.60
CA GLU A 204 3.28 12.93 29.33
C GLU A 204 3.23 12.31 27.92
N SER A 205 4.34 11.65 27.54
CA SER A 205 4.44 10.81 26.34
C SER A 205 4.80 9.37 26.70
N ARG A 206 4.40 8.41 25.87
CA ARG A 206 4.85 7.02 25.92
C ARG A 206 5.18 6.52 24.52
N MET A 207 6.07 5.54 24.42
CA MET A 207 6.31 4.82 23.17
C MET A 207 5.22 3.76 22.99
N LEU A 208 4.53 3.77 21.85
CA LEU A 208 3.69 2.68 21.38
C LEU A 208 4.54 1.63 20.63
N MET A 209 5.69 2.05 20.08
CA MET A 209 6.62 1.21 19.34
C MET A 209 8.03 1.83 19.39
N ASN A 210 9.07 1.01 19.45
CA ASN A 210 10.48 1.43 19.40
C ASN A 210 11.35 0.35 18.75
N HIS A 211 11.04 -0.03 17.50
CA HIS A 211 11.54 -1.28 16.92
C HIS A 211 12.74 -1.05 15.98
N PRO A 212 13.72 -1.98 15.97
CA PRO A 212 14.87 -1.92 15.07
C PRO A 212 14.51 -2.31 13.63
N ILE A 213 15.34 -1.84 12.71
CA ILE A 213 15.46 -2.18 11.29
C ILE A 213 16.96 -2.46 11.04
N PRO A 214 17.44 -3.67 11.37
CA PRO A 214 18.86 -4.00 11.29
C PRO A 214 19.29 -4.35 9.87
N VAL A 215 20.49 -3.93 9.47
CA VAL A 215 21.12 -4.28 8.18
C VAL A 215 22.39 -5.12 8.30
N ARG A 216 22.94 -5.24 9.51
CA ARG A 216 24.20 -5.95 9.79
C ARG A 216 23.98 -7.45 9.73
N GLY A 217 24.79 -8.16 8.94
CA GLY A 217 24.69 -9.61 8.74
C GLY A 217 23.74 -10.06 7.62
N LEU A 218 23.08 -9.12 6.92
CA LEU A 218 22.32 -9.43 5.71
C LEU A 218 23.26 -9.50 4.48
N GLU A 219 22.90 -10.32 3.48
CA GLU A 219 23.63 -10.45 2.20
C GLU A 219 23.85 -9.08 1.51
N LYS A 220 22.83 -8.23 1.60
CA LYS A 220 22.85 -6.83 1.16
C LYS A 220 22.36 -5.98 2.34
N PRO A 221 23.00 -4.83 2.65
CA PRO A 221 22.68 -4.02 3.82
C PRO A 221 21.40 -3.20 3.64
N VAL A 222 20.28 -3.88 3.39
CA VAL A 222 18.98 -3.32 3.03
C VAL A 222 17.92 -4.02 3.86
N ASN A 223 17.18 -3.27 4.67
CA ASN A 223 16.06 -3.80 5.42
C ASN A 223 15.00 -2.72 5.65
N GLY A 224 13.75 -3.15 5.75
CA GLY A 224 12.61 -2.29 6.00
C GLY A 224 11.62 -2.91 6.95
N ARG A 225 10.78 -2.08 7.54
CA ARG A 225 9.74 -2.49 8.48
C ARG A 225 8.42 -1.91 8.05
N SER A 226 7.41 -2.76 7.98
CA SER A 226 6.01 -2.34 7.82
C SER A 226 5.25 -2.65 9.10
N THR A 227 4.36 -1.74 9.48
CA THR A 227 3.56 -1.82 10.70
C THR A 227 2.13 -1.40 10.40
N PHE A 228 1.17 -2.16 10.89
CA PHE A 228 -0.25 -1.80 10.83
C PHE A 228 -0.90 -2.05 12.20
N MET A 229 -1.76 -1.13 12.65
CA MET A 229 -2.45 -1.21 13.96
C MET A 229 -3.89 -0.69 13.88
N GLY A 230 -4.78 -1.36 14.59
CA GLY A 230 -6.11 -0.86 14.95
C GLY A 230 -6.14 -0.38 16.40
N LEU A 231 -6.44 0.90 16.62
CA LEU A 231 -6.29 1.59 17.91
C LEU A 231 -7.61 2.24 18.37
N ASN A 232 -7.78 2.39 19.68
CA ASN A 232 -8.92 3.10 20.28
C ASN A 232 -8.46 3.95 21.48
N SER A 233 -8.68 5.26 21.46
CA SER A 233 -8.29 6.17 22.56
C SER A 233 -9.49 6.72 23.32
N ASN A 234 -9.50 6.58 24.65
CA ASN A 234 -10.57 7.13 25.49
C ASN A 234 -10.50 8.66 25.68
N GLY A 235 -9.43 9.31 25.20
CA GLY A 235 -9.24 10.76 25.20
C GLY A 235 -8.47 11.25 23.99
N LYS A 236 -8.15 12.55 23.94
CA LYS A 236 -7.32 13.12 22.86
C LYS A 236 -5.87 12.67 23.01
N VAL A 237 -5.24 12.26 21.92
CA VAL A 237 -3.80 12.00 21.84
C VAL A 237 -3.19 12.57 20.56
N TYR A 238 -1.91 12.95 20.62
CA TYR A 238 -1.09 13.26 19.45
C TYR A 238 -0.11 12.13 19.18
N LEU A 239 0.17 11.84 17.91
CA LEU A 239 1.08 10.77 17.49
C LEU A 239 2.20 11.31 16.60
N ALA A 240 3.38 10.68 16.69
CA ALA A 240 4.44 10.86 15.72
C ALA A 240 5.20 9.56 15.46
N SER A 241 5.51 9.31 14.19
CA SER A 241 6.47 8.31 13.72
C SER A 241 7.80 9.00 13.47
N LEU A 242 8.87 8.42 14.01
CA LEU A 242 10.20 9.02 14.07
C LEU A 242 11.25 8.01 13.60
N ALA A 243 12.21 8.47 12.81
CA ALA A 243 13.38 7.71 12.38
C ALA A 243 14.63 8.18 13.14
N MET A 244 15.37 7.26 13.75
CA MET A 244 16.67 7.56 14.38
C MET A 244 17.62 6.38 14.24
N TYR A 245 18.88 6.63 13.89
CA TYR A 245 19.91 5.58 13.96
C TYR A 245 20.21 5.20 15.42
N ALA A 246 20.66 3.96 15.61
CA ALA A 246 20.99 3.39 16.90
C ALA A 246 21.96 4.28 17.69
N LYS A 247 21.71 4.39 18.98
CA LYS A 247 22.64 5.04 19.91
C LYS A 247 23.76 4.06 20.24
N LYS A 248 24.92 4.56 20.64
CA LYS A 248 26.02 3.70 21.08
C LYS A 248 26.00 3.51 22.59
N ASN A 249 26.11 2.26 23.02
CA ASN A 249 26.52 1.92 24.38
C ASN A 249 28.00 2.34 24.59
N PRO A 250 28.48 2.50 25.84
CA PRO A 250 29.90 2.77 26.12
C PRO A 250 30.88 1.74 25.53
N ASN A 251 30.41 0.51 25.27
CA ASN A 251 31.18 -0.55 24.62
C ASN A 251 31.06 -0.57 23.07
N GLY A 252 30.52 0.49 22.44
CA GLY A 252 30.40 0.64 20.98
C GLY A 252 29.25 -0.14 20.32
N THR A 253 28.50 -0.96 21.06
CA THR A 253 27.34 -1.70 20.54
C THR A 253 26.12 -0.80 20.31
N ASP A 254 25.24 -1.20 19.39
CA ASP A 254 23.99 -0.49 19.10
C ASP A 254 22.98 -0.63 20.27
N ARG A 255 22.30 0.48 20.61
CA ARG A 255 21.24 0.58 21.63
C ARG A 255 20.02 1.27 21.04
N ALA A 256 18.82 0.80 21.40
CA ALA A 256 17.55 1.45 21.05
C ALA A 256 17.48 2.86 21.68
N PRO A 257 17.03 3.91 20.95
CA PRO A 257 16.86 5.24 21.55
C PRO A 257 15.85 5.23 22.69
N THR A 258 16.09 6.06 23.72
CA THR A 258 15.19 6.25 24.87
C THR A 258 14.03 7.21 24.55
N LEU A 259 13.00 7.22 25.40
CA LEU A 259 11.89 8.17 25.31
C LEU A 259 12.36 9.65 25.32
N PRO A 260 13.27 10.11 26.20
CA PRO A 260 13.82 11.47 26.12
C PRO A 260 14.53 11.79 24.79
N GLU A 261 15.22 10.83 24.18
CA GLU A 261 15.88 11.03 22.88
C GLU A 261 14.85 11.13 21.74
N TRP A 262 13.76 10.34 21.79
CA TRP A 262 12.63 10.48 20.88
C TRP A 262 11.89 11.82 21.08
N GLN A 263 11.70 12.26 22.32
CA GLN A 263 11.10 13.57 22.64
C GLN A 263 12.00 14.73 22.19
N GLN A 264 13.32 14.62 22.33
CA GLN A 264 14.27 15.60 21.79
C GLN A 264 14.14 15.70 20.26
N LEU A 265 14.18 14.56 19.55
CA LEU A 265 14.01 14.53 18.09
C LEU A 265 12.66 15.11 17.65
N LEU A 266 11.59 14.83 18.39
CA LEU A 266 10.27 15.39 18.14
C LEU A 266 10.19 16.90 18.39
N ASN A 267 10.98 17.45 19.30
CA ASN A 267 10.93 18.88 19.65
C ASN A 267 11.87 19.73 18.79
N THR A 268 13.04 19.21 18.42
CA THR A 268 14.11 19.97 17.73
C THR A 268 14.46 19.46 16.33
N GLY A 269 13.90 18.32 15.90
CA GLY A 269 14.21 17.71 14.62
C GLY A 269 13.39 18.26 13.44
N GLY A 270 13.95 18.14 12.23
CA GLY A 270 13.23 18.34 10.98
C GLY A 270 12.64 17.03 10.44
N LEU A 271 12.08 17.10 9.23
CA LEU A 271 11.60 15.92 8.51
C LEU A 271 12.74 14.97 8.12
N ALA A 272 12.48 13.66 8.19
CA ALA A 272 13.38 12.63 7.68
C ALA A 272 13.52 12.74 6.15
N GLY A 273 14.70 12.36 5.65
CA GLY A 273 15.10 12.62 4.25
C GLY A 273 15.76 11.45 3.52
N PRO A 274 15.90 11.51 2.18
CA PRO A 274 15.46 12.61 1.30
C PRO A 274 13.92 12.66 1.18
N ARG A 275 13.36 13.76 0.67
CA ARG A 275 11.92 13.84 0.36
C ARG A 275 11.65 13.34 -1.07
N ASP A 276 10.41 12.93 -1.34
CA ASP A 276 9.99 12.44 -2.67
C ASP A 276 9.56 13.59 -3.60
N LYS A 277 9.16 13.28 -4.83
CA LYS A 277 8.59 14.24 -5.78
C LYS A 277 7.27 14.81 -5.27
N ILE A 278 7.15 16.13 -5.32
CA ILE A 278 5.90 16.85 -5.06
C ILE A 278 4.79 16.28 -5.96
N PRO A 279 3.61 15.90 -5.41
CA PRO A 279 2.51 15.36 -6.19
C PRO A 279 1.81 16.43 -7.04
N THR A 280 1.19 15.97 -8.12
CA THR A 280 0.31 16.78 -8.97
C THR A 280 -0.92 17.25 -8.17
N PRO A 281 -1.21 18.57 -8.13
CA PRO A 281 -2.38 19.07 -7.43
C PRO A 281 -3.74 18.61 -8.01
N PRO A 282 -4.81 18.47 -7.19
CA PRO A 282 -6.14 18.05 -7.65
C PRO A 282 -6.83 18.98 -8.66
N GLU A 283 -6.36 20.20 -8.82
CA GLU A 283 -6.81 21.17 -9.83
C GLU A 283 -6.08 21.05 -11.17
N GLN A 284 -4.94 20.35 -11.23
CA GLN A 284 -4.13 20.22 -12.44
C GLN A 284 -4.71 19.15 -13.39
N VAL A 285 -4.98 19.57 -14.64
CA VAL A 285 -5.65 18.77 -15.69
C VAL A 285 -4.74 18.34 -16.85
N GLY A 286 -3.42 18.56 -16.75
CA GLY A 286 -2.46 18.23 -17.81
C GLY A 286 -1.03 18.01 -17.31
N GLY A 287 -0.15 17.52 -18.18
CA GLY A 287 1.21 17.12 -17.83
C GLY A 287 1.29 15.71 -17.22
N GLN A 288 2.42 15.37 -16.62
CA GLN A 288 2.61 14.05 -15.98
C GLN A 288 1.93 14.02 -14.60
N LEU A 289 1.02 13.07 -14.41
CA LEU A 289 0.39 12.80 -13.11
C LEU A 289 1.37 12.09 -12.16
N ILE A 290 1.72 12.78 -11.07
CA ILE A 290 2.54 12.30 -9.96
C ILE A 290 1.62 12.13 -8.75
N TYR A 291 1.39 10.89 -8.32
CA TYR A 291 0.60 10.61 -7.12
C TYR A 291 1.33 10.99 -5.82
N GLY A 292 2.66 10.82 -5.77
CA GLY A 292 3.46 11.05 -4.57
C GLY A 292 3.22 10.02 -3.46
N ARG A 293 4.06 10.06 -2.42
CA ARG A 293 3.94 9.23 -1.21
C ARG A 293 2.98 9.86 -0.20
N VAL A 294 2.29 9.02 0.59
CA VAL A 294 1.39 9.48 1.64
C VAL A 294 2.17 9.71 2.94
N ALA A 295 2.10 10.92 3.51
CA ALA A 295 2.33 11.13 4.93
C ALA A 295 1.36 12.19 5.49
N GLY A 296 0.51 11.77 6.42
CA GLY A 296 -0.56 12.58 6.99
C GLY A 296 -1.63 11.74 7.66
N VAL A 297 -2.83 12.31 7.81
CA VAL A 297 -4.02 11.60 8.30
C VAL A 297 -5.09 11.60 7.21
N GLN A 298 -5.56 10.42 6.82
CA GLN A 298 -6.67 10.28 5.86
C GLN A 298 -8.02 10.20 6.57
N LYS A 299 -9.10 10.56 5.87
CA LYS A 299 -10.49 10.41 6.34
C LYS A 299 -11.07 9.06 5.91
N GLY A 300 -11.26 8.14 6.85
CA GLY A 300 -11.79 6.81 6.63
C GLY A 300 -10.70 5.74 6.51
N SER A 301 -10.94 4.58 7.11
CA SER A 301 -10.08 3.39 7.03
C SER A 301 -10.81 2.14 6.56
N GLN A 302 -12.14 2.20 6.37
CA GLN A 302 -12.93 1.11 5.81
C GLN A 302 -13.87 1.60 4.71
N TRP A 303 -13.88 0.90 3.57
CA TRP A 303 -14.96 0.93 2.58
C TRP A 303 -15.87 -0.28 2.81
N GLN A 304 -17.09 -0.04 3.28
CA GLN A 304 -18.09 -1.09 3.51
C GLN A 304 -19.19 -1.03 2.45
N ALA A 305 -19.57 -2.18 1.90
CA ALA A 305 -20.56 -2.25 0.83
C ALA A 305 -21.44 -3.50 0.89
N GLN A 306 -22.72 -3.32 0.57
CA GLN A 306 -23.58 -4.39 0.07
C GLN A 306 -23.78 -4.16 -1.43
N LEU A 307 -23.29 -5.10 -2.23
CA LEU A 307 -23.41 -5.07 -3.68
C LEU A 307 -24.79 -5.62 -4.02
N VAL A 308 -25.66 -4.78 -4.56
CA VAL A 308 -27.05 -5.11 -4.92
C VAL A 308 -27.42 -4.44 -6.24
N ASP A 309 -28.49 -4.92 -6.89
CA ASP A 309 -28.89 -4.49 -8.24
C ASP A 309 -29.21 -3.00 -8.35
N LYS A 310 -29.73 -2.39 -7.26
CA LYS A 310 -30.02 -0.95 -7.13
C LYS A 310 -30.20 -0.57 -5.66
N THR A 311 -30.16 0.74 -5.36
CA THR A 311 -30.47 1.28 -4.03
C THR A 311 -31.81 0.73 -3.51
N GLY A 312 -31.81 0.18 -2.30
CA GLY A 312 -33.01 -0.43 -1.67
C GLY A 312 -33.32 -1.87 -2.09
N ALA A 313 -32.58 -2.46 -3.04
CA ALA A 313 -32.67 -3.90 -3.31
C ALA A 313 -31.94 -4.73 -2.23
N THR A 314 -32.35 -5.99 -2.07
CA THR A 314 -31.77 -6.94 -1.09
C THR A 314 -30.94 -8.05 -1.72
N THR A 315 -30.77 -8.02 -3.05
CA THR A 315 -30.15 -9.06 -3.87
C THR A 315 -29.20 -8.46 -4.90
N LEU A 316 -28.25 -9.28 -5.33
CA LEU A 316 -27.42 -9.10 -6.51
C LEU A 316 -27.75 -10.21 -7.50
N THR A 317 -28.53 -9.89 -8.50
CA THR A 317 -28.97 -10.84 -9.53
C THR A 317 -27.77 -11.30 -10.34
N LEU A 318 -27.64 -12.62 -10.54
CA LEU A 318 -26.58 -13.19 -11.37
C LEU A 318 -26.62 -12.61 -12.80
N PRO A 319 -25.47 -12.34 -13.43
CA PRO A 319 -25.46 -11.97 -14.84
C PRO A 319 -25.95 -13.16 -15.70
N GLN A 320 -26.39 -12.87 -16.93
CA GLN A 320 -26.73 -13.92 -17.91
C GLN A 320 -25.55 -14.89 -18.13
N GLN A 321 -25.83 -16.13 -18.54
CA GLN A 321 -24.80 -17.13 -18.82
C GLN A 321 -23.72 -16.60 -19.78
N GLY A 322 -22.45 -16.85 -19.45
CA GLY A 322 -21.28 -16.33 -20.16
C GLY A 322 -20.98 -14.83 -19.93
N LYS A 323 -21.89 -14.06 -19.32
CA LYS A 323 -21.71 -12.62 -19.04
C LYS A 323 -21.14 -12.38 -17.65
N ALA A 324 -20.64 -11.16 -17.44
CA ALA A 324 -20.06 -10.72 -16.17
C ALA A 324 -20.24 -9.21 -15.95
N PHE A 325 -20.28 -8.83 -14.68
CA PHE A 325 -20.12 -7.44 -14.24
C PHE A 325 -18.96 -7.32 -13.25
N SER A 326 -18.40 -6.12 -13.17
CA SER A 326 -17.08 -5.87 -12.60
C SER A 326 -17.06 -4.58 -11.80
N TYR A 327 -16.65 -4.64 -10.53
CA TYR A 327 -16.54 -3.50 -9.62
C TYR A 327 -15.06 -3.13 -9.39
N PRO A 328 -14.60 -1.93 -9.77
CA PRO A 328 -13.25 -1.47 -9.45
C PRO A 328 -12.99 -1.36 -7.95
N ILE A 329 -11.75 -1.62 -7.55
CA ILE A 329 -11.23 -1.55 -6.19
C ILE A 329 -10.04 -0.58 -6.16
N SER A 330 -10.02 0.32 -5.18
CA SER A 330 -8.97 1.33 -4.95
C SER A 330 -8.73 2.28 -6.14
N THR A 331 -9.79 2.67 -6.86
CA THR A 331 -9.64 3.60 -8.00
C THR A 331 -9.03 4.94 -7.59
N LEU A 332 -8.13 5.43 -8.44
CA LEU A 332 -7.49 6.74 -8.34
C LEU A 332 -7.83 7.56 -9.59
N ARG A 333 -7.63 8.88 -9.55
CA ARG A 333 -7.92 9.82 -10.66
C ARG A 333 -7.52 9.36 -12.06
N GLY A 334 -6.34 8.75 -12.22
CA GLY A 334 -5.87 8.19 -13.49
C GLY A 334 -5.91 6.66 -13.46
N GLY A 335 -7.10 6.11 -13.26
CA GLY A 335 -7.28 4.71 -12.86
C GLY A 335 -8.72 4.36 -12.44
N ARG A 336 -9.73 4.99 -13.06
CA ARG A 336 -11.15 4.84 -12.72
C ARG A 336 -11.87 3.73 -13.51
N LEU A 337 -11.19 3.08 -14.46
CA LEU A 337 -11.72 1.98 -15.30
C LEU A 337 -13.12 2.28 -15.89
N GLY A 338 -13.32 3.49 -16.41
CA GLY A 338 -14.58 3.97 -17.00
C GLY A 338 -15.67 4.40 -16.00
N THR A 339 -15.65 3.92 -14.75
CA THR A 339 -16.70 4.19 -13.74
C THR A 339 -16.75 5.62 -13.22
N SER A 340 -15.74 6.45 -13.54
CA SER A 340 -15.51 7.80 -13.00
C SER A 340 -15.35 7.91 -11.47
N GLN A 341 -15.59 6.85 -10.70
CA GLN A 341 -15.42 6.81 -9.25
C GLN A 341 -13.94 6.90 -8.84
N ILE A 342 -13.65 7.69 -7.80
CA ILE A 342 -12.39 7.65 -7.05
C ILE A 342 -12.69 7.07 -5.67
N GLN A 343 -11.83 6.16 -5.20
CA GLN A 343 -11.92 5.50 -3.89
C GLN A 343 -10.75 5.85 -2.96
N ALA A 344 -9.85 6.74 -3.38
CA ALA A 344 -8.81 7.28 -2.52
C ALA A 344 -9.43 8.13 -1.40
N ALA A 345 -8.99 7.93 -0.16
CA ALA A 345 -9.44 8.72 0.98
C ALA A 345 -8.84 10.14 0.92
N PRO A 346 -9.62 11.20 1.13
CA PRO A 346 -9.07 12.56 1.19
C PRO A 346 -8.23 12.74 2.46
N MET A 347 -7.13 13.48 2.36
CA MET A 347 -6.28 13.79 3.51
C MET A 347 -6.90 14.91 4.36
N LEU A 348 -7.06 14.66 5.66
CA LEU A 348 -7.47 15.65 6.67
C LEU A 348 -6.33 16.62 6.97
N VAL A 349 -5.11 16.09 7.07
CA VAL A 349 -3.84 16.83 7.13
C VAL A 349 -2.76 16.05 6.39
N ARG A 350 -1.80 16.74 5.77
CA ARG A 350 -0.66 16.16 5.04
C ARG A 350 0.53 17.11 5.07
N TYR A 351 1.74 16.63 4.79
CA TYR A 351 2.83 17.54 4.40
C TYR A 351 2.63 18.04 2.96
N SER A 352 3.06 19.26 2.67
CA SER A 352 2.85 19.91 1.36
C SER A 352 3.45 19.14 0.18
N ASP A 353 4.52 18.37 0.43
CA ASP A 353 5.23 17.53 -0.53
C ASP A 353 4.68 16.09 -0.65
N THR A 354 3.58 15.77 0.03
CA THR A 354 2.99 14.42 0.08
C THR A 354 1.57 14.36 -0.48
N ALA A 355 1.13 13.17 -0.86
CA ALA A 355 -0.11 12.90 -1.59
C ALA A 355 -1.35 13.65 -1.05
N TYR A 356 -2.19 14.15 -1.96
CA TYR A 356 -3.44 14.87 -1.64
C TYR A 356 -4.58 13.94 -1.19
N GLU A 357 -4.53 12.69 -1.63
CA GLU A 357 -5.43 11.59 -1.26
C GLU A 357 -4.57 10.39 -0.82
N SER A 358 -5.14 9.35 -0.21
CA SER A 358 -4.44 8.12 0.16
C SER A 358 -4.10 7.25 -1.06
N HIS A 359 -3.27 7.76 -1.97
CA HIS A 359 -2.89 7.07 -3.20
C HIS A 359 -2.26 5.70 -2.92
N GLY A 360 -2.97 4.63 -3.28
CA GLY A 360 -2.60 3.25 -2.95
C GLY A 360 -3.48 2.60 -1.88
N ASN A 361 -4.25 3.37 -1.11
CA ASN A 361 -5.18 2.89 -0.06
C ASN A 361 -4.57 1.84 0.90
N TYR A 362 -3.26 1.86 1.14
CA TYR A 362 -2.57 0.83 1.91
C TYR A 362 -3.12 0.74 3.34
N GLY A 363 -3.64 -0.43 3.70
CA GLY A 363 -4.30 -0.66 5.00
C GLY A 363 -5.75 -0.20 5.08
N LEU A 364 -6.36 0.35 4.01
CA LEU A 364 -7.80 0.58 3.97
C LEU A 364 -8.52 -0.76 3.78
N ARG A 365 -9.51 -1.06 4.64
CA ARG A 365 -10.27 -2.30 4.57
C ARG A 365 -11.41 -2.21 3.57
N TYR A 366 -11.46 -3.15 2.63
CA TYR A 366 -12.66 -3.43 1.85
C TYR A 366 -13.45 -4.53 2.57
N ASP A 367 -14.73 -4.28 2.83
CA ASP A 367 -15.65 -5.25 3.45
C ASP A 367 -16.92 -5.33 2.62
N LEU A 368 -16.94 -6.28 1.68
CA LEU A 368 -17.88 -6.35 0.58
C LEU A 368 -18.81 -7.57 0.75
N SER A 369 -20.11 -7.32 0.68
CA SER A 369 -21.14 -8.36 0.82
C SER A 369 -21.97 -8.48 -0.46
N LEU A 370 -22.09 -9.70 -0.98
CA LEU A 370 -22.71 -10.05 -2.24
C LEU A 370 -23.85 -11.05 -1.97
N PRO A 371 -25.10 -10.60 -1.73
CA PRO A 371 -26.28 -11.45 -1.66
C PRO A 371 -26.68 -11.95 -3.06
N LEU A 372 -25.90 -12.87 -3.63
CA LEU A 372 -26.11 -13.44 -4.96
C LEU A 372 -27.50 -14.07 -5.06
N PHE A 373 -28.19 -13.86 -6.18
CA PHE A 373 -29.51 -14.41 -6.45
C PHE A 373 -29.57 -14.98 -7.87
N ASN A 374 -29.92 -16.26 -8.00
CA ASN A 374 -30.22 -16.88 -9.27
C ASN A 374 -31.70 -16.63 -9.65
N PRO A 375 -32.00 -15.83 -10.68
CA PRO A 375 -33.38 -15.54 -11.09
C PRO A 375 -33.99 -16.62 -12.00
N THR A 376 -33.21 -17.59 -12.47
CA THR A 376 -33.67 -18.59 -13.46
C THR A 376 -34.29 -19.82 -12.81
N ASP A 377 -35.05 -20.56 -13.62
CA ASP A 377 -35.64 -21.87 -13.33
C ASP A 377 -34.61 -23.02 -13.32
N GLN A 378 -33.37 -22.77 -13.76
CA GLN A 378 -32.28 -23.75 -13.82
C GLN A 378 -31.15 -23.43 -12.82
N PRO A 379 -30.37 -24.42 -12.36
CA PRO A 379 -29.16 -24.16 -11.59
C PRO A 379 -28.11 -23.39 -12.41
N GLN A 380 -27.46 -22.40 -11.78
CA GLN A 380 -26.44 -21.56 -12.41
C GLN A 380 -25.10 -21.68 -11.67
N THR A 381 -24.00 -21.75 -12.41
CA THR A 381 -22.65 -21.75 -11.86
C THR A 381 -22.06 -20.34 -11.94
N VAL A 382 -21.75 -19.75 -10.79
CA VAL A 382 -21.17 -18.40 -10.67
C VAL A 382 -19.73 -18.47 -10.15
N THR A 383 -18.87 -17.62 -10.69
CA THR A 383 -17.49 -17.41 -10.23
C THR A 383 -17.28 -15.98 -9.75
N LEU A 384 -16.47 -15.82 -8.70
CA LEU A 384 -16.01 -14.52 -8.20
C LEU A 384 -14.48 -14.45 -8.31
N THR A 385 -13.97 -13.40 -8.96
CA THR A 385 -12.54 -13.22 -9.19
C THR A 385 -12.12 -11.80 -8.79
N LEU A 386 -11.04 -11.67 -8.01
CA LEU A 386 -10.34 -10.38 -7.84
C LEU A 386 -9.20 -10.35 -8.86
N GLU A 387 -9.27 -9.42 -9.81
CA GLU A 387 -8.41 -9.35 -10.99
C GLU A 387 -7.51 -8.11 -10.97
N THR A 388 -6.34 -8.22 -11.60
CA THR A 388 -5.40 -7.11 -11.82
C THR A 388 -5.23 -6.81 -13.32
N PRO A 389 -6.19 -6.11 -13.96
CA PRO A 389 -6.12 -5.78 -15.37
C PRO A 389 -5.01 -4.76 -15.67
N ILE A 390 -4.81 -4.47 -16.96
CA ILE A 390 -4.01 -3.34 -17.40
C ILE A 390 -4.73 -2.06 -16.94
N LYS A 391 -4.16 -1.36 -15.94
CA LYS A 391 -4.63 -0.05 -15.48
C LYS A 391 -4.86 0.92 -16.64
N GLU A 392 -6.09 1.43 -16.72
CA GLU A 392 -6.57 2.52 -17.59
C GLU A 392 -7.48 3.45 -16.78
N ASP A 393 -7.71 4.66 -17.27
CA ASP A 393 -8.68 5.59 -16.66
C ASP A 393 -10.06 5.51 -17.34
N THR A 394 -10.08 5.69 -18.66
CA THR A 394 -11.19 5.31 -19.54
C THR A 394 -10.84 4.02 -20.28
N LEU A 395 -11.85 3.18 -20.56
CA LEU A 395 -11.65 1.88 -21.21
C LEU A 395 -11.36 2.06 -22.70
N SER A 396 -10.08 2.02 -23.11
CA SER A 396 -9.68 2.38 -24.48
C SER A 396 -10.24 1.45 -25.56
N LYS A 397 -10.69 0.25 -25.17
CA LYS A 397 -11.32 -0.76 -26.02
C LYS A 397 -12.69 -1.23 -25.50
N GLY A 398 -13.35 -0.44 -24.66
CA GLY A 398 -14.70 -0.76 -24.14
C GLY A 398 -14.78 -1.96 -23.18
N GLY A 399 -13.65 -2.42 -22.63
CA GLY A 399 -13.60 -3.55 -21.69
C GLY A 399 -12.26 -3.61 -20.96
N LEU A 400 -12.13 -4.53 -19.99
CA LEU A 400 -10.91 -4.74 -19.22
C LEU A 400 -9.85 -5.45 -20.06
N ARG A 401 -8.64 -4.90 -20.09
CA ARG A 401 -7.53 -5.40 -20.92
C ARG A 401 -6.56 -6.24 -20.09
N PHE A 402 -6.19 -7.39 -20.63
CA PHE A 402 -5.24 -8.37 -20.09
C PHE A 402 -4.22 -8.74 -21.18
N ARG A 403 -3.16 -9.48 -20.86
CA ARG A 403 -2.21 -9.99 -21.86
C ARG A 403 -1.55 -11.31 -21.46
N GLN A 404 -1.20 -12.12 -22.45
CA GLN A 404 -0.44 -13.35 -22.31
C GLN A 404 0.84 -13.30 -23.17
N PRO A 405 2.05 -13.47 -22.59
CA PRO A 405 2.32 -13.55 -21.14
C PRO A 405 2.00 -12.23 -20.41
N PRO A 406 1.77 -12.27 -19.07
CA PRO A 406 1.60 -11.07 -18.25
C PRO A 406 2.89 -10.24 -18.15
N LEU A 407 2.85 -9.08 -17.48
CA LEU A 407 4.05 -8.26 -17.24
C LEU A 407 4.82 -8.77 -16.01
N ASP A 408 6.15 -8.75 -16.04
CA ASP A 408 6.99 -9.55 -15.13
C ASP A 408 7.01 -9.13 -13.64
N PHE A 409 6.28 -8.07 -13.27
CA PHE A 409 6.23 -7.53 -11.90
C PHE A 409 4.86 -7.77 -11.23
N PRO A 410 4.83 -8.15 -9.94
CA PRO A 410 3.59 -8.25 -9.19
C PRO A 410 2.97 -6.86 -8.97
N PHE A 411 1.67 -6.75 -9.23
CA PHE A 411 0.87 -5.54 -9.02
C PHE A 411 -0.14 -5.71 -7.87
N PHE A 412 -0.50 -6.93 -7.48
CA PHE A 412 -1.25 -7.19 -6.24
C PHE A 412 -0.59 -8.33 -5.46
N ARG A 413 -0.36 -8.12 -4.17
CA ARG A 413 0.19 -9.12 -3.24
C ARG A 413 -0.58 -9.02 -1.92
N GLY A 414 -1.54 -9.90 -1.66
CA GLY A 414 -2.45 -9.69 -0.53
C GLY A 414 -3.25 -10.93 -0.15
N THR A 415 -3.59 -11.05 1.13
CA THR A 415 -4.50 -12.09 1.61
C THR A 415 -5.94 -11.58 1.59
N VAL A 416 -6.82 -12.32 0.93
CA VAL A 416 -8.26 -12.05 0.84
C VAL A 416 -9.02 -13.08 1.66
N ARG A 417 -9.91 -12.65 2.57
CA ARG A 417 -10.83 -13.54 3.27
C ARG A 417 -12.13 -13.68 2.49
N LEU A 418 -12.55 -14.92 2.28
CA LEU A 418 -13.88 -15.28 1.79
C LEU A 418 -14.70 -15.89 2.92
N ARG A 419 -15.99 -15.54 3.00
CA ARG A 419 -16.98 -16.20 3.87
C ARG A 419 -18.29 -16.43 3.10
N TYR A 420 -18.73 -17.68 3.02
CA TYR A 420 -19.90 -18.10 2.23
C TYR A 420 -20.39 -19.48 2.69
N ASN A 421 -21.58 -19.90 2.25
CA ASN A 421 -22.01 -21.30 2.36
C ASN A 421 -21.66 -22.07 1.08
N ASP A 422 -21.09 -23.27 1.20
CA ASP A 422 -20.78 -24.11 0.04
C ASP A 422 -22.03 -24.71 -0.61
N ASP A 423 -21.85 -25.51 -1.68
CA ASP A 423 -22.94 -26.19 -2.39
C ASP A 423 -23.65 -27.28 -1.56
N ARG A 424 -23.18 -27.55 -0.33
CA ARG A 424 -23.80 -28.43 0.68
C ARG A 424 -24.40 -27.62 1.86
N GLY A 425 -24.47 -26.30 1.72
CA GLY A 425 -24.96 -25.37 2.74
C GLY A 425 -24.02 -25.16 3.93
N GLN A 426 -22.80 -25.71 3.92
CA GLN A 426 -21.87 -25.62 5.04
C GLN A 426 -21.15 -24.27 5.08
N PRO A 427 -21.02 -23.62 6.25
CA PRO A 427 -20.35 -22.33 6.37
C PRO A 427 -18.83 -22.47 6.21
N VAL A 428 -18.28 -21.85 5.16
CA VAL A 428 -16.86 -21.86 4.82
C VAL A 428 -16.23 -20.50 5.09
N THR A 429 -15.06 -20.51 5.72
CA THR A 429 -14.12 -19.36 5.74
C THR A 429 -12.82 -19.79 5.06
N ARG A 430 -12.39 -19.07 4.03
CA ARG A 430 -11.09 -19.27 3.35
C ARG A 430 -10.26 -18.00 3.40
N TYR A 431 -8.94 -18.17 3.43
CA TYR A 431 -7.97 -17.08 3.37
C TYR A 431 -7.04 -17.36 2.20
N LEU A 432 -7.06 -16.50 1.18
CA LEU A 432 -6.37 -16.72 -0.09
C LEU A 432 -5.26 -15.69 -0.27
N HIS A 433 -4.00 -16.12 -0.29
CA HIS A 433 -2.89 -15.26 -0.67
C HIS A 433 -2.83 -15.14 -2.20
N LEU A 434 -2.98 -13.93 -2.72
CA LEU A 434 -2.94 -13.62 -4.15
C LEU A 434 -1.60 -12.95 -4.48
N TRP A 435 -0.97 -13.36 -5.58
CA TRP A 435 0.29 -12.81 -6.10
C TRP A 435 0.13 -12.58 -7.61
N GLN A 436 -0.43 -11.43 -7.99
CA GLN A 436 -0.90 -11.18 -9.35
C GLN A 436 0.01 -10.20 -10.10
N ARG A 437 0.39 -10.54 -11.32
CA ARG A 437 1.08 -9.65 -12.28
C ARG A 437 0.10 -8.73 -13.01
N ARG A 438 0.57 -7.59 -13.54
CA ARG A 438 -0.30 -6.67 -14.33
C ARG A 438 -0.78 -7.35 -15.62
N GLY A 439 -2.10 -7.30 -15.83
CA GLY A 439 -2.75 -7.87 -17.01
C GLY A 439 -2.82 -9.39 -17.00
N GLN A 440 -2.58 -10.04 -15.86
CA GLN A 440 -2.64 -11.49 -15.72
C GLN A 440 -4.09 -11.98 -15.59
N LEU A 441 -4.46 -13.01 -16.36
CA LEU A 441 -5.65 -13.81 -16.09
C LEU A 441 -5.38 -14.75 -14.91
N VAL A 442 -6.36 -14.86 -14.00
CA VAL A 442 -6.24 -15.59 -12.73
C VAL A 442 -7.50 -16.42 -12.47
N GLU A 443 -7.33 -17.53 -11.76
CA GLU A 443 -8.44 -18.40 -11.36
C GLU A 443 -9.42 -17.69 -10.41
N PRO A 444 -10.71 -18.08 -10.42
CA PRO A 444 -11.69 -17.59 -9.45
C PRO A 444 -11.27 -17.84 -8.00
N LEU A 445 -11.57 -16.88 -7.12
CA LEU A 445 -11.44 -17.04 -5.67
C LEU A 445 -12.39 -18.14 -5.17
N VAL A 446 -13.59 -18.20 -5.76
CA VAL A 446 -14.60 -19.23 -5.51
C VAL A 446 -15.48 -19.44 -6.74
N GLN A 447 -15.92 -20.68 -6.92
CA GLN A 447 -16.99 -21.10 -7.84
C GLN A 447 -18.12 -21.71 -6.98
N LEU A 448 -19.38 -21.39 -7.30
CA LEU A 448 -20.57 -21.82 -6.55
C LEU A 448 -21.67 -22.24 -7.53
N LYS A 449 -22.40 -23.31 -7.23
CA LYS A 449 -23.61 -23.71 -7.96
C LYS A 449 -24.84 -23.30 -7.18
N LEU A 450 -25.55 -22.27 -7.66
CA LEU A 450 -26.82 -21.81 -7.09
C LEU A 450 -27.99 -22.50 -7.78
N ASN A 451 -28.89 -23.09 -7.02
CA ASN A 451 -30.12 -23.70 -7.53
C ASN A 451 -31.09 -22.63 -8.08
N ALA A 452 -32.15 -23.07 -8.76
CA ALA A 452 -33.21 -22.19 -9.25
C ALA A 452 -33.82 -21.35 -8.12
N GLY A 453 -33.93 -20.03 -8.31
CA GLY A 453 -34.43 -19.10 -7.27
C GLY A 453 -33.54 -18.94 -6.03
N GLU A 454 -32.36 -19.57 -5.96
CA GLU A 454 -31.53 -19.58 -4.75
C GLU A 454 -30.90 -18.21 -4.46
N LYS A 455 -30.86 -17.84 -3.18
CA LYS A 455 -30.11 -16.69 -2.66
C LYS A 455 -28.95 -17.18 -1.79
N ARG A 456 -27.74 -16.72 -2.09
CA ARG A 456 -26.52 -17.10 -1.36
C ARG A 456 -25.63 -15.89 -1.08
N LEU A 457 -25.35 -15.65 0.20
CA LEU A 457 -24.45 -14.57 0.61
C LEU A 457 -22.99 -15.02 0.47
N VAL A 458 -22.20 -14.25 -0.29
CA VAL A 458 -20.73 -14.30 -0.28
C VAL A 458 -20.21 -12.99 0.30
N ARG A 459 -19.24 -13.05 1.21
CA ARG A 459 -18.54 -11.89 1.75
C ARG A 459 -17.05 -11.98 1.40
N VAL A 460 -16.52 -10.91 0.85
CA VAL A 460 -15.11 -10.74 0.47
C VAL A 460 -14.56 -9.59 1.30
N ASP A 461 -13.62 -9.85 2.21
CA ASP A 461 -13.02 -8.80 3.03
C ASP A 461 -11.50 -8.91 3.15
N PHE A 462 -10.83 -7.76 3.01
CA PHE A 462 -9.37 -7.64 3.04
C PHE A 462 -8.93 -6.22 3.38
N LEU A 463 -7.76 -6.09 3.98
CA LEU A 463 -7.03 -4.82 4.07
C LEU A 463 -6.25 -4.66 2.76
N TYR A 464 -6.43 -3.55 2.05
CA TYR A 464 -5.76 -3.35 0.77
C TYR A 464 -4.24 -3.33 0.98
N PRO A 465 -3.50 -4.27 0.38
CA PRO A 465 -2.13 -4.54 0.79
C PRO A 465 -1.16 -3.41 0.44
N PRO A 466 -0.23 -3.07 1.36
CA PRO A 466 0.97 -2.31 1.01
C PRO A 466 1.72 -2.92 -0.18
N ASP A 467 2.50 -2.08 -0.86
CA ASP A 467 3.36 -2.46 -1.98
C ASP A 467 2.61 -3.11 -3.17
N SER A 468 1.30 -2.81 -3.29
CA SER A 468 0.46 -3.16 -4.45
C SER A 468 0.08 -1.90 -5.25
N THR A 469 -0.27 -2.06 -6.52
CA THR A 469 -0.56 -0.95 -7.44
C THR A 469 -2.03 -1.01 -7.88
N PRO A 470 -2.84 -0.01 -7.51
CA PRO A 470 -4.26 0.01 -7.87
C PRO A 470 -4.51 0.52 -9.29
N PRO A 471 -5.68 0.25 -9.89
CA PRO A 471 -6.82 -0.45 -9.31
C PRO A 471 -6.77 -1.98 -9.50
N GLN A 472 -7.56 -2.68 -8.70
CA GLN A 472 -7.98 -4.06 -8.92
C GLN A 472 -9.47 -4.07 -9.31
N VAL A 473 -10.02 -5.23 -9.66
CA VAL A 473 -11.44 -5.38 -10.02
C VAL A 473 -12.02 -6.64 -9.37
N LEU A 474 -13.15 -6.53 -8.67
CA LEU A 474 -13.96 -7.68 -8.26
C LEU A 474 -14.99 -7.98 -9.35
N THR A 475 -14.82 -9.10 -10.06
CA THR A 475 -15.70 -9.55 -11.15
C THR A 475 -16.59 -10.69 -10.66
N VAL A 476 -17.88 -10.63 -11.02
CA VAL A 476 -18.85 -11.72 -10.88
C VAL A 476 -19.23 -12.19 -12.28
N ARG A 477 -19.07 -13.48 -12.56
CA ARG A 477 -19.35 -14.09 -13.87
C ARG A 477 -20.24 -15.31 -13.70
N THR A 478 -21.29 -15.42 -14.50
CA THR A 478 -22.02 -16.70 -14.67
C THR A 478 -21.35 -17.45 -15.79
N LEU A 479 -20.98 -18.72 -15.57
CA LEU A 479 -20.39 -19.53 -16.62
C LEU A 479 -21.42 -19.80 -17.73
N ALA A 480 -20.96 -20.17 -18.92
CA ALA A 480 -21.83 -20.87 -19.86
C ALA A 480 -22.13 -22.26 -19.29
N GLY A 481 -23.30 -22.81 -19.60
CA GLY A 481 -23.55 -24.23 -19.33
C GLY A 481 -22.60 -25.10 -20.17
N GLU A 482 -22.17 -26.22 -19.60
CA GLU A 482 -21.76 -27.37 -20.40
C GLU A 482 -23.02 -27.87 -21.11
N GLY A 483 -22.99 -27.91 -22.45
CA GLY A 483 -24.14 -28.22 -23.32
C GLY A 483 -24.00 -29.55 -24.03
#